data_AF-A0A2S4VRK4-F1
#
_entry.id   AF-A0A2S4VRK4-F1
#
_cell.length_a   1.000
_cell.length_b   1.000
_cell.length_c   1.000
_cell.angle_alpha   90.00
_cell.angle_beta   90.00
_cell.angle_gamma   90.00
#
_symmetry.space_group_name_H-M   'P 1'
#
loop_
_entity.id
_entity.type
_entity.pdbx_description
1 polymer ?
#
loop_
_entity_poly.entity_id
_entity_poly.type
_entity_poly.pdbx_seq_one_letter_code
_entity_poly.pdbx_strand_id
1 'polypeptide(L)'
;MFTTDFIAYADSSRKKVVAVVKFHAFSKMDKSLKDRFQHLSHHPVAQSKFQNPNESNAHTYAGKMFSLDGFTCHLSFTWDNFANKSHTDNDASSWTFVTWLPMDKKNENLIKTPLDVCGGEFVLPKLGFGIDFSGFKGVVECVWKATTWAHLTLPSSSPAESVHTQCGYSCQLPEKLETLCRR
;
A
#
# COMPACT_ATOMS: atom_id res chain seq x y z
N MET A 1 -9.52 14.69 4.45
CA MET A 1 -9.31 14.24 3.06
C MET A 1 -7.88 14.48 2.63
N PHE A 2 -7.14 13.40 2.38
CA PHE A 2 -5.76 13.42 1.89
C PHE A 2 -5.70 13.95 0.44
N THR A 3 -4.95 15.02 0.17
CA THR A 3 -4.92 15.66 -1.17
C THR A 3 -3.54 16.10 -1.65
N THR A 4 -2.49 15.89 -0.85
CA THR A 4 -1.15 16.41 -1.13
C THR A 4 -0.07 15.44 -0.68
N ASP A 5 1.08 15.48 -1.35
CA ASP A 5 2.28 14.78 -0.90
C ASP A 5 2.75 15.29 0.47
N PHE A 6 3.40 14.42 1.26
CA PHE A 6 4.07 14.83 2.49
C PHE A 6 5.22 13.90 2.88
N ILE A 7 6.07 14.41 3.75
CA ILE A 7 7.13 13.65 4.40
C ILE A 7 6.85 13.65 5.89
N ALA A 8 6.76 12.47 6.48
CA ALA A 8 6.68 12.29 7.92
C ALA A 8 8.08 12.14 8.50
N TYR A 9 8.35 12.90 9.56
CA TYR A 9 9.61 12.87 10.28
C TYR A 9 9.39 12.31 11.68
N ALA A 10 10.43 11.73 12.27
CA ALA A 10 10.39 11.13 13.61
C ALA A 10 10.06 12.15 14.71
N ASP A 11 10.43 13.41 14.48
CA ASP A 11 10.29 14.51 15.44
C ASP A 11 10.31 15.86 14.69
N SER A 12 10.14 16.94 15.46
CA SER A 12 10.11 18.32 14.96
C SER A 12 11.44 18.80 14.36
N SER A 13 12.56 18.11 14.59
CA SER A 13 13.86 18.48 14.01
C SER A 13 13.93 18.24 12.51
N ARG A 14 13.03 17.39 11.96
CA ARG A 14 12.98 17.00 10.55
C ARG A 14 14.27 16.39 10.00
N LYS A 15 15.11 15.84 10.87
CA LYS A 15 16.38 15.18 10.46
C LYS A 15 16.21 13.71 10.09
N LYS A 16 15.19 13.05 10.64
CA LYS A 16 14.95 11.61 10.46
C LYS A 16 13.64 11.39 9.75
N VAL A 17 13.70 11.12 8.44
CA VAL A 17 12.52 10.72 7.66
C VAL A 17 12.03 9.35 8.13
N VAL A 18 10.72 9.20 8.24
CA VAL A 18 10.03 7.95 8.58
C VAL A 18 9.19 7.46 7.42
N ALA A 19 8.43 8.35 6.79
CA ALA A 19 7.60 8.02 5.64
C ALA A 19 7.64 9.13 4.59
N VAL A 20 7.57 8.75 3.33
CA VAL A 20 7.33 9.65 2.20
C VAL A 20 6.06 9.18 1.52
N VAL A 21 5.07 10.06 1.43
CA VAL A 21 3.76 9.74 0.85
C VAL A 21 3.52 10.65 -0.33
N LYS A 22 3.14 10.05 -1.46
CA LYS A 22 2.75 10.75 -2.69
C LYS A 22 1.29 10.48 -3.02
N PHE A 23 0.60 11.50 -3.49
CA PHE A 23 -0.76 11.41 -3.95
C PHE A 23 -0.88 11.76 -5.43
N HIS A 24 -1.31 10.80 -6.22
CA HIS A 24 -1.59 10.97 -7.64
C HIS A 24 -3.09 11.14 -7.85
N ALA A 25 -3.57 12.37 -7.78
CA ALA A 25 -4.97 12.68 -8.06
C ALA A 25 -5.33 12.31 -9.52
N PHE A 26 -6.46 11.62 -9.73
CA PHE A 26 -6.87 11.20 -11.08
C PHE A 26 -7.08 12.36 -12.06
N SER A 27 -7.45 13.54 -11.55
CA SER A 27 -7.63 14.75 -12.37
C SER A 27 -6.32 15.37 -12.85
N LYS A 28 -5.19 15.04 -12.21
CA LYS A 28 -3.86 15.58 -12.52
C LYS A 28 -2.95 14.55 -13.20
N MET A 29 -3.37 13.29 -13.22
CA MET A 29 -2.60 12.18 -13.75
C MET A 29 -2.60 12.22 -15.28
N ASP A 30 -1.42 12.16 -15.90
CA ASP A 30 -1.34 11.98 -17.34
C ASP A 30 -1.79 10.57 -17.75
N LYS A 31 -2.08 10.40 -19.05
CA LYS A 31 -2.58 9.12 -19.58
C LYS A 31 -1.60 7.97 -19.34
N SER A 32 -0.29 8.19 -19.50
CA SER A 32 0.72 7.14 -19.36
C SER A 32 0.80 6.64 -17.92
N LEU A 33 0.84 7.55 -16.95
CA LEU A 33 0.84 7.19 -15.53
C LEU A 33 -0.45 6.47 -15.14
N LYS A 34 -1.60 6.92 -15.66
CA LYS A 34 -2.89 6.27 -15.41
C LYS A 34 -2.95 4.86 -15.99
N ASP A 35 -2.45 4.68 -17.21
CA ASP A 35 -2.38 3.36 -17.85
C ASP A 35 -1.46 2.41 -17.07
N ARG A 36 -0.37 2.90 -16.47
CA ARG A 36 0.50 2.08 -15.59
C ARG A 36 -0.21 1.61 -14.33
N PHE A 37 -0.92 2.50 -13.63
CA PHE A 37 -1.69 2.09 -12.45
C PHE A 37 -2.87 1.18 -12.80
N GLN A 38 -3.48 1.40 -13.96
CA GLN A 38 -4.52 0.52 -14.50
C GLN A 38 -3.98 -0.86 -14.88
N HIS A 39 -2.75 -0.95 -15.36
CA HIS A 39 -2.10 -2.24 -15.58
C HIS A 39 -1.76 -2.93 -14.26
N LEU A 40 -1.28 -2.17 -13.28
CA LEU A 40 -1.00 -2.69 -11.94
C LEU A 40 -2.27 -3.22 -11.26
N SER A 41 -3.43 -2.58 -11.46
CA SER A 41 -4.69 -2.99 -10.85
C SER A 41 -5.18 -4.39 -11.27
N HIS A 42 -4.80 -4.85 -12.47
CA HIS A 42 -5.11 -6.19 -12.99
C HIS A 42 -4.14 -7.26 -12.48
N HIS A 43 -3.03 -6.86 -11.88
CA HIS A 43 -1.95 -7.76 -11.49
C HIS A 43 -2.28 -8.74 -10.34
N PRO A 44 -3.06 -8.39 -9.28
CA PRO A 44 -3.38 -9.30 -8.19
C PRO A 44 -4.15 -10.52 -8.66
N VAL A 45 -5.06 -10.36 -9.62
CA VAL A 45 -5.85 -11.48 -10.14
C VAL A 45 -5.00 -12.40 -11.00
N ALA A 46 -4.04 -11.85 -11.73
CA ALA A 46 -3.05 -12.67 -12.42
C ALA A 46 -2.16 -13.42 -11.43
N GLN A 47 -1.67 -12.75 -10.37
CA GLN A 47 -0.74 -13.34 -9.41
C GLN A 47 -1.38 -14.26 -8.37
N SER A 48 -2.63 -14.06 -7.98
CA SER A 48 -3.34 -14.92 -7.02
C SER A 48 -3.46 -16.36 -7.51
N LYS A 49 -3.36 -16.58 -8.84
CA LYS A 49 -3.28 -17.91 -9.45
C LYS A 49 -1.97 -18.66 -9.17
N PHE A 50 -0.91 -17.94 -8.80
CA PHE A 50 0.43 -18.48 -8.61
C PHE A 50 0.95 -18.31 -7.18
N GLN A 51 0.27 -17.51 -6.36
CA GLN A 51 0.62 -17.32 -4.96
C GLN A 51 -0.20 -18.25 -4.06
N ASN A 52 0.45 -18.76 -3.01
CA ASN A 52 -0.24 -19.54 -2.00
C ASN A 52 -1.21 -18.63 -1.23
N PRO A 53 -2.46 -19.08 -0.98
CA PRO A 53 -3.35 -18.38 -0.05
C PRO A 53 -2.65 -18.22 1.29
N ASN A 54 -2.69 -17.02 1.87
CA ASN A 54 -2.21 -16.86 3.24
C ASN A 54 -3.31 -17.37 4.19
N GLU A 55 -3.15 -18.57 4.74
CA GLU A 55 -4.13 -19.20 5.65
C GLU A 55 -4.37 -18.40 6.95
N SER A 56 -3.52 -17.41 7.25
CA SER A 56 -3.64 -16.57 8.45
C SER A 56 -4.56 -15.35 8.27
N ASN A 57 -4.81 -14.88 7.04
CA ASN A 57 -5.64 -13.72 6.73
C ASN A 57 -6.33 -13.91 5.37
N ALA A 58 -7.63 -14.25 5.38
CA ALA A 58 -8.41 -14.60 4.18
C ALA A 58 -8.41 -13.53 3.06
N HIS A 59 -8.10 -12.27 3.38
CA HIS A 59 -8.03 -11.13 2.47
C HIS A 59 -6.60 -10.71 2.11
N THR A 60 -5.64 -11.63 2.22
CA THR A 60 -4.23 -11.39 1.91
C THR A 60 -3.69 -12.54 1.10
N TYR A 61 -2.97 -12.22 0.03
CA TYR A 61 -2.04 -13.15 -0.57
C TYR A 61 -0.64 -12.60 -0.38
N ALA A 62 0.25 -13.48 0.04
CA ALA A 62 1.66 -13.16 0.24
C ALA A 62 2.48 -14.37 -0.22
N GLY A 63 3.45 -14.13 -1.09
CA GLY A 63 4.40 -15.14 -1.51
C GLY A 63 5.77 -14.88 -0.90
N LYS A 64 6.41 -15.92 -0.37
CA LYS A 64 7.86 -15.91 -0.21
C LYS A 64 8.49 -16.22 -1.57
N MET A 65 8.97 -15.20 -2.26
CA MET A 65 9.77 -15.39 -3.46
C MET A 65 11.15 -15.92 -3.04
N PHE A 66 11.60 -17.02 -3.64
CA PHE A 66 12.97 -17.52 -3.43
C PHE A 66 13.96 -16.51 -4.01
N SER A 67 14.82 -15.92 -3.17
CA SER A 67 15.93 -15.11 -3.64
C SER A 67 17.18 -15.96 -3.77
N LEU A 68 17.75 -16.03 -4.98
CA LEU A 68 19.22 -16.10 -5.07
C LEU A 68 19.76 -14.70 -4.73
N ASP A 69 20.72 -14.62 -3.83
CA ASP A 69 21.54 -13.43 -3.54
C ASP A 69 20.81 -12.14 -3.07
N GLY A 70 19.65 -12.23 -2.43
CA GLY A 70 18.98 -11.07 -1.81
C GLY A 70 18.49 -9.99 -2.79
N PHE A 71 18.26 -10.34 -4.06
CA PHE A 71 17.71 -9.45 -5.09
C PHE A 71 16.18 -9.43 -5.15
N THR A 72 15.49 -10.40 -4.53
CA THR A 72 14.03 -10.44 -4.58
C THR A 72 13.42 -9.71 -3.39
N CYS A 73 12.28 -9.08 -3.63
CA CYS A 73 11.41 -8.56 -2.58
C CYS A 73 10.28 -9.54 -2.29
N HIS A 74 9.76 -9.50 -1.07
CA HIS A 74 8.44 -10.04 -0.80
C HIS A 74 7.39 -9.07 -1.37
N LEU A 75 6.47 -9.59 -2.17
CA LEU A 75 5.33 -8.86 -2.71
C LEU A 75 4.05 -9.43 -2.10
N SER A 76 3.23 -8.56 -1.53
CA SER A 76 1.92 -8.91 -0.99
C SER A 76 0.86 -7.94 -1.48
N PHE A 77 -0.38 -8.42 -1.51
CA PHE A 77 -1.53 -7.60 -1.84
C PHE A 77 -2.70 -7.88 -0.91
N THR A 78 -3.47 -6.83 -0.66
CA THR A 78 -4.61 -6.81 0.26
C THR A 78 -5.82 -6.19 -0.42
N TRP A 79 -7.02 -6.66 -0.10
CA TRP A 79 -8.28 -6.16 -0.65
C TRP A 79 -9.47 -6.49 0.29
N ASP A 80 -10.72 -6.17 -0.11
CA ASP A 80 -11.97 -6.52 0.59
C ASP A 80 -11.96 -6.22 2.09
N ASN A 81 -11.85 -4.94 2.43
CA ASN A 81 -11.86 -4.45 3.80
C ASN A 81 -10.76 -5.06 4.70
N PHE A 82 -9.61 -5.40 4.11
CA PHE A 82 -8.44 -5.86 4.86
C PHE A 82 -8.12 -4.93 6.03
N ALA A 83 -7.82 -5.56 7.17
CA ALA A 83 -7.36 -4.88 8.37
C ALA A 83 -6.32 -5.75 9.09
N ASN A 84 -5.43 -5.13 9.84
CA ASN A 84 -4.45 -5.83 10.64
C ASN A 84 -4.21 -5.13 11.98
N LYS A 85 -3.63 -5.86 12.92
CA LYS A 85 -3.23 -5.29 14.21
C LYS A 85 -1.95 -4.47 14.04
N SER A 86 -1.73 -3.52 14.94
CA SER A 86 -0.47 -2.77 15.00
C SER A 86 0.72 -3.71 15.14
N HIS A 87 1.69 -3.59 14.23
CA HIS A 87 2.91 -4.39 14.20
C HIS A 87 4.05 -3.60 13.55
N THR A 88 5.25 -4.15 13.65
CA THR A 88 6.41 -3.79 12.82
C THR A 88 6.75 -4.99 11.97
N ASP A 89 7.27 -4.73 10.77
CA ASP A 89 7.70 -5.81 9.89
C ASP A 89 9.01 -6.44 10.41
N ASN A 90 9.26 -7.68 10.02
CA ASN A 90 10.49 -8.41 10.32
C ASN A 90 11.28 -8.67 9.03
N ASP A 91 11.55 -7.58 8.32
CA ASP A 91 12.07 -7.60 6.96
C ASP A 91 13.56 -7.29 6.93
N ALA A 92 14.24 -7.76 5.88
CA ALA A 92 15.67 -7.50 5.71
C ALA A 92 15.95 -6.00 5.46
N SER A 93 15.13 -5.34 4.64
CA SER A 93 15.20 -3.89 4.47
C SER A 93 14.39 -3.18 5.54
N SER A 94 14.90 -2.03 5.98
CA SER A 94 14.14 -1.17 6.89
C SER A 94 12.97 -0.45 6.21
N TRP A 95 12.95 -0.43 4.87
CA TRP A 95 11.96 0.31 4.08
C TRP A 95 11.03 -0.62 3.31
N THR A 96 9.74 -0.35 3.45
CA THR A 96 8.67 -0.99 2.67
C THR A 96 8.01 0.03 1.78
N PHE A 97 7.75 -0.34 0.54
CA PHE A 97 6.91 0.40 -0.39
C PHE A 97 5.50 -0.17 -0.36
N VAL A 98 4.51 0.71 -0.41
CA VAL A 98 3.11 0.35 -0.63
C VAL A 98 2.44 1.33 -1.59
N THR A 99 1.56 0.83 -2.43
CA THR A 99 0.64 1.66 -3.20
C THR A 99 -0.79 1.20 -2.98
N TRP A 100 -1.72 2.15 -2.86
CA TRP A 100 -3.14 1.89 -2.73
C TRP A 100 -3.88 2.34 -3.98
N LEU A 101 -4.52 1.37 -4.63
CA LEU A 101 -5.33 1.56 -5.82
C LEU A 101 -6.81 1.44 -5.44
N PRO A 102 -7.66 2.43 -5.76
CA PRO A 102 -9.10 2.27 -5.63
C PRO A 102 -9.62 1.58 -6.91
N MET A 103 -10.17 0.39 -6.75
CA MET A 103 -10.49 -0.51 -7.87
C MET A 103 -11.93 -1.02 -7.81
N ASP A 104 -12.47 -1.36 -8.97
CA ASP A 104 -13.70 -2.13 -9.10
C ASP A 104 -13.35 -3.63 -9.00
N LYS A 105 -13.94 -4.33 -8.05
CA LYS A 105 -13.71 -5.76 -7.78
C LYS A 105 -14.10 -6.67 -8.94
N LYS A 106 -15.06 -6.27 -9.78
CA LYS A 106 -15.61 -7.11 -10.84
C LYS A 106 -14.78 -7.04 -12.12
N ASN A 107 -14.27 -5.87 -12.46
CA ASN A 107 -13.53 -5.65 -13.71
C ASN A 107 -12.07 -5.20 -13.48
N GLU A 108 -11.67 -5.09 -12.22
CA GLU A 108 -10.30 -4.81 -11.76
C GLU A 108 -9.76 -3.46 -12.25
N ASN A 109 -10.63 -2.57 -12.76
CA ASN A 109 -10.23 -1.26 -13.21
C ASN A 109 -10.15 -0.26 -12.07
N LEU A 110 -9.32 0.76 -12.26
CA LEU A 110 -9.36 1.93 -11.38
C LEU A 110 -10.75 2.56 -11.43
N ILE A 111 -11.33 2.83 -10.27
CA ILE A 111 -12.66 3.46 -10.20
C ILE A 111 -12.62 4.88 -10.75
N LYS A 112 -13.74 5.34 -11.31
CA LYS A 112 -13.90 6.71 -11.83
C LYS A 112 -14.71 7.60 -10.88
N THR A 113 -15.39 6.99 -9.93
CA THR A 113 -16.23 7.59 -8.90
C THR A 113 -15.46 7.70 -7.58
N PRO A 114 -15.94 8.49 -6.59
CA PRO A 114 -15.35 8.44 -5.26
C PRO A 114 -15.35 7.01 -4.70
N LEU A 115 -14.28 6.63 -4.02
CA LEU A 115 -14.19 5.35 -3.32
C LEU A 115 -15.36 5.21 -2.32
N ASP A 116 -16.06 4.09 -2.42
CA ASP A 116 -17.24 3.77 -1.61
C ASP A 116 -16.87 2.71 -0.57
N VAL A 117 -15.91 3.10 0.28
CA VAL A 117 -15.35 2.36 1.41
C VAL A 117 -15.23 3.36 2.55
N CYS A 118 -15.68 2.98 3.74
CA CYS A 118 -15.59 3.77 4.97
C CYS A 118 -14.55 3.14 5.90
N GLY A 119 -13.68 3.97 6.51
CA GLY A 119 -12.54 3.51 7.31
C GLY A 119 -11.40 2.97 6.46
N GLY A 120 -10.62 2.02 7.00
CA GLY A 120 -9.50 1.41 6.27
C GLY A 120 -8.21 2.22 6.31
N GLU A 121 -8.12 3.21 7.19
CA GLU A 121 -6.98 4.12 7.26
C GLU A 121 -5.68 3.36 7.55
N PHE A 122 -4.63 3.75 6.84
CA PHE A 122 -3.28 3.28 7.14
C PHE A 122 -2.64 4.22 8.16
N VAL A 123 -2.33 3.72 9.35
CA VAL A 123 -1.94 4.53 10.50
C VAL A 123 -0.52 4.19 10.95
N LEU A 124 0.27 5.22 11.29
CA LEU A 124 1.52 5.08 12.04
C LEU A 124 1.31 5.68 13.44
N PRO A 125 0.86 4.87 14.44
CA PRO A 125 0.31 5.40 15.69
C PRO A 125 1.27 6.30 16.46
N LYS A 126 2.56 5.92 16.52
CA LYS A 126 3.58 6.69 17.25
C LYS A 126 3.88 8.04 16.62
N LEU A 127 3.63 8.22 15.33
CA LEU A 127 3.76 9.51 14.65
C LEU A 127 2.50 10.35 14.70
N GLY A 128 1.37 9.78 15.13
CA GLY A 128 0.10 10.50 15.23
C GLY A 128 -0.49 10.89 13.88
N PHE A 129 -0.16 10.19 12.79
CA PHE A 129 -0.81 10.40 11.49
C PHE A 129 -1.36 9.10 10.90
N GLY A 130 -2.38 9.26 10.06
CA GLY A 130 -2.95 8.21 9.24
C GLY A 130 -3.34 8.74 7.86
N ILE A 131 -3.38 7.82 6.89
CA ILE A 131 -3.83 8.09 5.53
C ILE A 131 -5.30 7.67 5.46
N ASP A 132 -6.18 8.67 5.35
CA ASP A 132 -7.62 8.48 5.18
C ASP A 132 -7.96 8.35 3.70
N PHE A 133 -8.62 7.25 3.37
CA PHE A 133 -9.04 6.87 2.01
C PHE A 133 -10.53 7.16 1.74
N SER A 134 -11.23 7.85 2.64
CA SER A 134 -12.62 8.24 2.43
C SER A 134 -12.75 9.19 1.23
N GLY A 135 -13.63 8.86 0.27
CA GLY A 135 -13.86 9.67 -0.93
C GLY A 135 -12.66 9.74 -1.88
N PHE A 136 -11.73 8.79 -1.77
CA PHE A 136 -10.48 8.73 -2.50
C PHE A 136 -10.67 8.75 -4.04
N LYS A 137 -9.91 9.62 -4.72
CA LYS A 137 -9.94 9.83 -6.18
C LYS A 137 -8.53 9.93 -6.76
N GLY A 138 -7.71 8.94 -6.47
CA GLY A 138 -6.33 8.92 -6.93
C GLY A 138 -5.63 7.63 -6.52
N VAL A 139 -4.30 7.65 -6.62
CA VAL A 139 -3.43 6.57 -6.12
C VAL A 139 -2.52 7.16 -5.04
N VAL A 140 -2.34 6.45 -3.93
CA VAL A 140 -1.36 6.81 -2.90
C VAL A 140 -0.19 5.87 -3.06
N GLU A 141 1.02 6.43 -3.09
CA GLU A 141 2.25 5.66 -2.89
C GLU A 141 2.88 6.08 -1.57
N CYS A 142 3.39 5.13 -0.80
CA CYS A 142 4.08 5.37 0.45
C CYS A 142 5.33 4.50 0.53
N VAL A 143 6.42 5.11 0.98
CA VAL A 143 7.61 4.37 1.43
C VAL A 143 7.83 4.72 2.89
N TRP A 144 7.89 3.72 3.77
CA TRP A 144 8.06 3.96 5.21
C TRP A 144 9.00 2.95 5.87
N LYS A 145 9.50 3.34 7.05
CA LYS A 145 10.41 2.53 7.85
C LYS A 145 9.70 1.43 8.64
N ALA A 146 9.20 0.40 7.96
CA ALA A 146 8.26 -0.57 8.52
C ALA A 146 8.80 -1.46 9.64
N THR A 147 10.13 -1.71 9.66
CA THR A 147 10.77 -2.52 10.73
C THR A 147 10.98 -1.76 12.03
N THR A 148 10.87 -0.43 12.02
CA THR A 148 11.11 0.42 13.20
C THR A 148 9.90 1.20 13.65
N TRP A 149 8.96 1.46 12.75
CA TRP A 149 7.74 2.22 13.03
C TRP A 149 6.53 1.31 12.92
N ALA A 150 5.87 1.13 14.07
CA ALA A 150 4.64 0.37 14.14
C ALA A 150 3.57 1.00 13.25
N HIS A 151 2.83 0.14 12.56
CA HIS A 151 1.81 0.53 11.61
C HIS A 151 0.65 -0.47 11.62
N LEU A 152 -0.50 -0.02 11.11
CA LEU A 152 -1.70 -0.84 10.95
C LEU A 152 -2.62 -0.28 9.88
N THR A 153 -3.50 -1.13 9.38
CA THR A 153 -4.70 -0.77 8.62
C THR A 153 -5.90 -0.96 9.54
N LEU A 154 -6.66 0.11 9.76
CA LEU A 154 -7.88 0.06 10.56
C LEU A 154 -8.98 -0.75 9.83
N PRO A 155 -9.97 -1.30 10.55
CA PRO A 155 -11.14 -1.91 9.93
C PRO A 155 -11.84 -0.96 8.96
N SER A 156 -12.33 -1.50 7.85
CA SER A 156 -13.18 -0.79 6.89
C SER A 156 -14.49 -1.53 6.66
N SER A 157 -15.47 -0.80 6.11
CA SER A 157 -16.73 -1.35 5.64
C SER A 157 -17.09 -0.77 4.29
N SER A 158 -17.80 -1.56 3.49
CA SER A 158 -18.35 -1.15 2.20
C SER A 158 -19.84 -1.46 2.19
N PRO A 159 -20.69 -0.67 1.52
CA PRO A 159 -22.08 -1.04 1.28
C PRO A 159 -22.17 -2.42 0.60
N ALA A 160 -23.23 -3.18 0.90
CA ALA A 160 -23.38 -4.56 0.39
C ALA A 160 -23.32 -4.65 -1.16
N GLU A 161 -23.87 -3.64 -1.84
CA GLU A 161 -23.88 -3.56 -3.30
C GLU A 161 -22.62 -2.91 -3.90
N SER A 162 -21.71 -2.41 -3.05
CA SER A 162 -20.51 -1.72 -3.52
C SER A 162 -19.55 -2.71 -4.17
N VAL A 163 -19.20 -2.40 -5.41
CA VAL A 163 -18.17 -3.11 -6.17
C VAL A 163 -16.79 -2.52 -5.95
N HIS A 164 -16.65 -1.48 -5.12
CA HIS A 164 -15.36 -0.86 -4.87
C HIS A 164 -14.53 -1.67 -3.87
N THR A 165 -13.21 -1.59 -4.02
CA THR A 165 -12.23 -2.06 -3.05
C THR A 165 -11.05 -1.10 -3.02
N GLN A 166 -10.43 -0.98 -1.87
CA GLN A 166 -9.11 -0.38 -1.77
C GLN A 166 -8.08 -1.51 -1.77
N CYS A 167 -7.34 -1.64 -2.87
CA CYS A 167 -6.30 -2.65 -2.96
C CYS A 167 -4.94 -2.07 -2.58
N GLY A 168 -4.31 -2.65 -1.57
CA GLY A 168 -2.93 -2.37 -1.21
C GLY A 168 -1.98 -3.32 -1.92
N TYR A 169 -0.90 -2.78 -2.49
CA TYR A 169 0.23 -3.55 -3.02
C TYR A 169 1.44 -3.14 -2.22
N SER A 170 2.03 -4.06 -1.47
CA SER A 170 3.24 -3.77 -0.72
C SER A 170 4.39 -4.65 -1.16
N CYS A 171 5.56 -4.05 -1.29
CA CYS A 171 6.80 -4.78 -1.46
C CYS A 171 7.90 -4.23 -0.57
N GLN A 172 8.70 -5.16 -0.06
CA GLN A 172 9.92 -4.82 0.66
C GLN A 172 10.95 -4.32 -0.33
N LEU A 173 11.75 -3.32 0.02
CA LEU A 173 12.90 -3.00 -0.82
C LEU A 173 13.98 -4.09 -0.64
N PRO A 174 14.69 -4.53 -1.69
CA PRO A 174 15.83 -5.42 -1.51
C PRO A 174 16.90 -4.77 -0.63
N GLU A 175 17.43 -5.51 0.34
CA GLU A 175 18.47 -5.02 1.28
C GLU A 175 19.70 -4.45 0.55
N LYS A 176 20.09 -5.07 -0.56
CA LYS A 176 21.19 -4.60 -1.42
C LYS A 176 20.90 -3.21 -2.01
N LEU A 177 19.65 -2.96 -2.43
CA LEU A 177 19.24 -1.65 -2.95
C LEU A 177 19.30 -0.60 -1.85
N GLU A 178 18.81 -0.91 -0.65
CA GLU A 178 18.91 -0.02 0.50
C GLU A 178 20.37 0.32 0.83
N THR A 179 21.25 -0.68 0.84
CA THR A 179 22.68 -0.50 1.11
C THR A 179 23.34 0.40 0.08
N LEU A 180 22.99 0.25 -1.20
CA LEU A 180 23.50 1.09 -2.29
C LEU A 180 23.05 2.55 -2.13
N CYS A 181 21.79 2.80 -1.76
CA CYS A 181 21.24 4.14 -1.58
C CYS A 181 21.75 4.87 -0.31
N ARG A 182 22.45 4.16 0.59
CA ARG A 182 23.07 4.76 1.80
C ARG A 182 24.51 5.22 1.58
N ARG A 183 25.12 4.91 0.43
CA ARG A 183 26.46 5.36 0.02
C ARG A 183 26.39 6.68 -0.72
#